data_AF-A0A285V1M2-F1
#
_entry.id   AF-A0A285V1M2-F1
#
_cell.length_a   1.000
_cell.length_b   1.000
_cell.length_c   1.000
_cell.angle_alpha   90.00
_cell.angle_beta   90.00
_cell.angle_gamma   90.00
#
_symmetry.space_group_name_H-M   'P 1'
#
loop_
_entity.id
_entity.type
_entity.pdbx_description
1 polymer ?
#
loop_
_entity_poly.entity_id
_entity_poly.type
_entity_poly.pdbx_seq_one_letter_code
_entity_poly.pdbx_strand_id
1 'polypeptide(L)'
;MLRVDETQTADMGRRRVCAGCRMPLEHAGTGRPREYCGQRCRQAVWARRSRAEQRRQAVADRSQWWTPSTLRKRVLDTWNIGLDAAACAESALVDNWLGPTHSDPARRDARTVVWADLVEGEQVVYCNAPYYPASLLGQFLELCVDTARRGVGTTGLIPASPCTGWWVRWVADAGAEVEFLRGRLSYDGPFSSGGVAPFGAALVHWPARG
;
A
#
# COMPACT_ATOMS: atom_id res chain seq x y z
N MET A 1 -27.76 66.17 -29.45
CA MET A 1 -28.49 64.97 -29.91
C MET A 1 -27.58 64.24 -30.89
N LEU A 2 -27.21 63.00 -30.58
CA LEU A 2 -26.49 61.95 -31.37
C LEU A 2 -25.71 61.11 -30.34
N ARG A 3 -26.40 60.19 -29.65
CA ARG A 3 -26.43 58.73 -29.92
C ARG A 3 -25.05 58.06 -29.76
N VAL A 4 -24.92 57.46 -28.57
CA VAL A 4 -24.23 56.20 -28.25
C VAL A 4 -23.81 55.34 -29.44
N ASP A 5 -22.58 54.82 -29.37
CA ASP A 5 -22.28 53.44 -29.77
C ASP A 5 -21.21 52.85 -28.83
N GLU A 6 -21.67 52.37 -27.68
CA GLU A 6 -21.00 51.31 -26.93
C GLU A 6 -21.53 49.97 -27.47
N THR A 7 -20.71 49.25 -28.24
CA THR A 7 -20.86 47.82 -28.58
C THR A 7 -19.52 47.41 -29.20
N GLN A 8 -18.81 46.33 -28.87
CA GLN A 8 -19.14 45.05 -28.26
C GLN A 8 -17.85 44.50 -27.65
N THR A 9 -17.80 44.30 -26.33
CA THR A 9 -16.94 43.24 -25.78
C THR A 9 -17.68 41.92 -25.98
N ALA A 10 -17.42 41.24 -27.10
CA ALA A 10 -17.84 39.86 -27.28
C ALA A 10 -17.09 38.99 -26.25
N ASP A 11 -17.76 38.70 -25.14
CA ASP A 11 -17.43 37.59 -24.25
C ASP A 11 -17.47 36.31 -25.09
N MET A 12 -16.33 35.91 -25.63
CA MET A 12 -16.14 34.61 -26.27
C MET A 12 -16.30 33.56 -25.18
N GLY A 13 -17.57 33.17 -24.95
CA GLY A 13 -18.00 32.27 -23.90
C GLY A 13 -17.05 31.09 -23.81
N ARG A 14 -16.45 30.92 -22.63
CA ARG A 14 -15.48 29.85 -22.33
C ARG A 14 -16.13 28.49 -22.58
N ARG A 15 -16.08 27.99 -23.82
CA ARG A 15 -16.51 26.64 -24.18
C ARG A 15 -15.62 25.67 -23.42
N ARG A 16 -16.17 25.02 -22.38
CA ARG A 16 -15.55 23.85 -21.75
C ARG A 16 -16.17 22.60 -22.32
N VAL A 17 -15.65 21.44 -21.92
CA VAL A 17 -16.18 20.14 -22.32
C VAL A 17 -16.71 19.39 -21.12
N CYS A 18 -17.74 18.58 -21.33
CA CYS A 18 -18.32 17.72 -20.31
C CYS A 18 -17.28 16.74 -19.77
N ALA A 19 -17.15 16.66 -18.44
CA ALA A 19 -16.24 15.71 -17.78
C ALA A 19 -16.61 14.24 -18.05
N GLY A 20 -17.84 13.96 -18.47
CA GLY A 20 -18.33 12.59 -18.74
C GLY A 20 -18.18 12.12 -20.19
N CYS A 21 -18.55 12.94 -21.17
CA CYS A 21 -18.61 12.58 -22.59
C CYS A 21 -17.76 13.48 -23.51
N ARG A 22 -17.07 14.48 -22.96
CA ARG A 22 -16.21 15.41 -23.70
C ARG A 22 -16.92 16.32 -24.72
N MET A 23 -18.24 16.26 -24.82
CA MET A 23 -19.00 17.21 -25.66
C MET A 23 -18.85 18.65 -25.15
N PRO A 24 -18.81 19.65 -26.05
CA PRO A 24 -18.81 21.06 -25.67
C PRO A 24 -19.98 21.40 -24.74
N LEU A 25 -19.71 22.25 -23.76
CA LEU A 25 -20.66 22.82 -22.83
C LEU A 25 -20.80 24.31 -23.09
N GLU A 26 -22.04 24.73 -23.22
CA GLU A 26 -22.40 26.13 -23.13
C GLU A 26 -22.55 26.50 -21.65
N HIS A 27 -21.95 27.62 -21.30
CA HIS A 27 -21.97 28.17 -19.95
C HIS A 27 -22.84 29.42 -19.96
N ALA A 28 -23.69 29.57 -18.95
CA ALA A 28 -24.34 30.86 -18.70
C ALA A 28 -23.26 31.91 -18.38
N GLY A 29 -23.47 33.15 -18.82
CA GLY A 29 -22.56 34.27 -18.55
C GLY A 29 -22.42 34.61 -17.05
N THR A 30 -23.31 34.09 -16.21
CA THR A 30 -23.27 34.23 -14.75
C THR A 30 -23.50 32.89 -14.05
N GLY A 31 -22.96 32.74 -12.83
CA GLY A 31 -23.12 31.55 -12.00
C GLY A 31 -22.01 30.49 -12.16
N ARG A 32 -22.19 29.34 -11.48
CA ARG A 32 -21.19 28.27 -11.46
C ARG A 32 -21.12 27.56 -12.83
N PRO A 33 -19.93 27.47 -13.46
CA PRO A 33 -19.76 26.73 -14.71
C PRO A 33 -20.24 25.28 -14.60
N ARG A 34 -21.00 24.81 -15.61
CA ARG A 34 -21.45 23.41 -15.68
C ARG A 34 -20.26 22.49 -15.91
N GLU A 35 -20.21 21.38 -15.18
CA GLU A 35 -19.16 20.36 -15.33
C GLU A 35 -19.65 19.18 -16.21
N TYR A 36 -20.96 18.99 -16.33
CA TYR A 36 -21.59 17.88 -17.04
C TYR A 36 -22.70 18.38 -17.98
N CYS A 37 -22.83 17.74 -19.15
CA CYS A 37 -23.90 18.07 -20.12
C CYS A 37 -25.29 17.67 -19.63
N GLY A 38 -25.38 16.74 -18.68
CA GLY A 38 -26.64 16.29 -18.10
C GLY A 38 -26.46 15.26 -17.00
N GLN A 39 -27.58 14.88 -16.38
CA GLN A 39 -27.60 13.97 -15.23
C GLN A 39 -27.00 12.60 -15.55
N ARG A 40 -27.22 12.08 -16.76
CA ARG A 40 -26.59 10.83 -17.23
C ARG A 40 -25.06 10.87 -17.18
N CYS A 41 -24.44 11.95 -17.65
CA CYS A 41 -22.98 12.08 -17.61
C CYS A 41 -22.47 12.22 -16.17
N ARG A 42 -23.18 12.96 -15.31
CA ARG A 42 -22.86 13.07 -13.89
C ARG A 42 -22.90 11.69 -13.20
N GLN A 43 -23.99 10.94 -13.39
CA GLN A 43 -24.16 9.59 -12.84
C GLN A 43 -23.11 8.61 -13.38
N ALA A 44 -22.79 8.66 -14.67
CA ALA A 44 -21.77 7.79 -15.26
C ALA A 44 -20.37 8.07 -14.69
N VAL A 45 -19.98 9.34 -14.54
CA VAL A 45 -18.71 9.72 -13.91
C VAL A 45 -18.68 9.29 -12.45
N TRP A 46 -19.77 9.53 -11.69
CA TRP A 46 -19.88 9.09 -10.30
C TRP A 46 -19.76 7.57 -10.15
N ALA A 47 -20.46 6.79 -10.98
CA ALA A 47 -20.39 5.33 -10.97
C ALA A 47 -18.98 4.81 -11.31
N ARG A 48 -18.28 5.44 -12.26
CA ARG A 48 -16.88 5.10 -12.57
C ARG A 48 -15.96 5.37 -11.38
N ARG A 49 -16.10 6.52 -10.72
CA ARG A 49 -15.34 6.88 -9.51
C ARG A 49 -15.60 5.89 -8.38
N SER A 50 -16.87 5.59 -8.10
CA SER A 50 -17.28 4.63 -7.07
C SER A 50 -16.74 3.22 -7.33
N ARG A 51 -16.81 2.71 -8.57
CA ARG A 51 -16.21 1.41 -8.93
C ARG A 51 -14.69 1.39 -8.80
N ALA A 52 -14.02 2.49 -9.14
CA ALA A 52 -12.57 2.60 -8.96
C ALA A 52 -12.19 2.60 -7.48
N GLU A 53 -12.96 3.30 -6.65
CA GLU A 53 -12.81 3.30 -5.19
C GLU A 53 -13.06 1.93 -4.56
N GLN A 54 -14.16 1.26 -4.92
CA GLN A 54 -14.43 -0.11 -4.50
C GLN A 54 -13.33 -1.09 -4.91
N ARG A 55 -12.76 -0.94 -6.12
CA ARG A 55 -11.60 -1.75 -6.54
C ARG A 55 -10.36 -1.45 -5.71
N ARG A 56 -10.08 -0.18 -5.41
CA ARG A 56 -8.96 0.20 -4.53
C ARG A 56 -9.15 -0.38 -3.13
N GLN A 57 -10.36 -0.29 -2.59
CA GLN A 57 -10.69 -0.86 -1.29
C GLN A 57 -10.54 -2.38 -1.32
N ALA A 58 -11.09 -3.08 -2.31
CA ALA A 58 -10.94 -4.53 -2.43
C ALA A 58 -9.47 -4.97 -2.61
N VAL A 59 -8.64 -4.17 -3.30
CA VAL A 59 -7.19 -4.42 -3.38
C VAL A 59 -6.54 -4.18 -2.03
N ALA A 60 -6.88 -3.10 -1.31
CA ALA A 60 -6.38 -2.83 0.03
C ALA A 60 -6.78 -3.92 1.04
N ASP A 61 -8.03 -4.37 1.00
CA ASP A 61 -8.58 -5.44 1.85
C ASP A 61 -7.88 -6.78 1.58
N ARG A 62 -7.70 -7.14 0.29
CA ARG A 62 -6.91 -8.32 -0.12
C ARG A 62 -5.42 -8.18 0.13
N SER A 63 -4.97 -6.96 0.37
CA SER A 63 -3.61 -6.66 0.79
C SER A 63 -3.55 -6.52 2.30
N GLN A 64 -4.57 -6.85 3.10
CA GLN A 64 -4.38 -6.81 4.55
C GLN A 64 -3.49 -7.98 4.98
N TRP A 65 -2.34 -7.63 5.51
CA TRP A 65 -1.13 -8.44 5.67
C TRP A 65 -1.21 -9.43 6.83
N TRP A 66 -2.16 -10.35 6.74
CA TRP A 66 -2.29 -11.40 7.73
C TRP A 66 -1.16 -12.40 7.57
N THR A 67 -0.41 -12.65 8.63
CA THR A 67 0.43 -13.84 8.70
C THR A 67 -0.50 -15.03 8.97
N PRO A 68 -0.56 -16.04 8.10
CA PRO A 68 -1.43 -17.20 8.31
C PRO A 68 -1.20 -17.81 9.69
N SER A 69 -2.25 -18.23 10.40
CA SER A 69 -2.16 -18.66 11.80
C SER A 69 -1.10 -19.73 12.06
N THR A 70 -0.97 -20.71 11.16
CA THR A 70 0.04 -21.77 11.23
C THR A 70 1.47 -21.23 11.09
N LEU A 71 1.65 -20.22 10.24
CA LEU A 71 2.94 -19.55 10.06
C LEU A 71 3.24 -18.58 11.20
N ARG A 72 2.22 -17.92 11.77
CA ARG A 72 2.37 -17.03 12.92
C ARG A 72 3.02 -17.75 14.09
N LYS A 73 2.48 -18.91 14.47
CA LYS A 73 3.06 -19.71 15.55
C LYS A 73 4.53 -20.06 15.26
N ARG A 74 4.81 -20.53 14.04
CA ARG A 74 6.16 -20.90 13.63
C ARG A 74 7.15 -19.72 13.73
N VAL A 75 6.75 -18.53 13.28
CA VAL A 75 7.59 -17.32 13.36
C VAL A 75 7.91 -16.99 14.82
N LEU A 76 6.90 -16.96 15.69
CA LEU A 76 7.08 -16.65 17.11
C LEU A 76 7.88 -17.72 17.87
N ASP A 77 7.80 -18.98 17.45
CA ASP A 77 8.62 -20.06 18.03
C ASP A 77 10.08 -20.01 17.55
N THR A 78 10.35 -19.42 16.38
CA THR A 78 11.68 -19.43 15.74
C THR A 78 12.50 -18.19 16.09
N TRP A 79 11.86 -17.03 16.18
CA TRP A 79 12.53 -15.75 16.42
C TRP A 79 11.95 -15.03 17.63
N ASN A 80 12.82 -14.40 18.41
CA ASN A 80 12.43 -13.48 19.47
C ASN A 80 11.96 -12.14 18.84
N ILE A 81 10.72 -12.11 18.34
CA ILE A 81 10.19 -10.93 17.65
C ILE A 81 9.97 -9.79 18.65
N GLY A 82 10.73 -8.71 18.48
CA GLY A 82 10.58 -7.49 19.28
C GLY A 82 9.69 -6.45 18.63
N LEU A 83 9.54 -6.48 17.31
CA LEU A 83 8.73 -5.52 16.54
C LEU A 83 8.04 -6.21 15.37
N ASP A 84 6.74 -5.93 15.18
CA ASP A 84 6.02 -6.23 13.94
C ASP A 84 5.89 -4.95 13.10
N ALA A 85 6.74 -4.80 12.08
CA ALA A 85 6.90 -3.56 11.33
C ALA A 85 5.82 -3.33 10.26
N ALA A 86 4.92 -4.29 10.02
CA ALA A 86 3.89 -4.18 9.00
C ALA A 86 2.61 -4.91 9.41
N ALA A 87 1.86 -4.31 10.34
CA ALA A 87 0.65 -4.91 10.89
C ALA A 87 -0.51 -3.92 11.00
N CYS A 88 -1.69 -4.45 11.33
CA CYS A 88 -2.79 -3.69 11.93
C CYS A 88 -3.02 -4.18 13.37
N ALA A 89 -3.80 -3.41 14.14
CA ALA A 89 -4.15 -3.74 15.52
C ALA A 89 -4.68 -5.17 15.69
N GLU A 90 -5.38 -5.69 14.69
CA GLU A 90 -5.96 -7.02 14.69
C GLU A 90 -4.99 -8.11 14.23
N SER A 91 -3.99 -7.78 13.41
CA SER A 91 -3.06 -8.75 12.79
C SER A 91 -1.69 -8.82 13.45
N ALA A 92 -1.38 -7.88 14.35
CA ALA A 92 -0.06 -7.75 14.96
C ALA A 92 0.39 -9.05 15.66
N LEU A 93 1.65 -9.41 15.43
CA LEU A 93 2.28 -10.57 16.05
C LEU A 93 2.60 -10.32 17.53
N VAL A 94 2.98 -9.08 17.87
CA VAL A 94 3.40 -8.61 19.20
C VAL A 94 2.83 -7.22 19.50
N ASP A 95 2.82 -6.82 20.77
CA ASP A 95 2.28 -5.51 21.21
C ASP A 95 3.04 -4.31 20.62
N ASN A 96 4.33 -4.50 20.32
CA ASN A 96 5.17 -3.51 19.67
C ASN A 96 5.04 -3.64 18.14
N TRP A 97 4.13 -2.88 17.53
CA TRP A 97 3.90 -2.97 16.08
C TRP A 97 3.77 -1.61 15.38
N LEU A 98 3.97 -1.58 14.07
CA LEU A 98 3.79 -0.42 13.20
C LEU A 98 2.74 -0.70 12.13
N GLY A 99 1.91 0.29 11.82
CA GLY A 99 1.02 0.25 10.67
C GLY A 99 -0.27 1.05 10.81
N PRO A 100 -1.11 1.06 9.76
CA PRO A 100 -2.06 2.14 9.50
C PRO A 100 -3.17 2.30 10.55
N THR A 101 -3.50 1.24 11.29
CA THR A 101 -4.53 1.29 12.34
C THR A 101 -3.96 1.56 13.73
N HIS A 102 -2.67 1.87 13.85
CA HIS A 102 -2.05 2.13 15.14
C HIS A 102 -2.68 3.35 15.83
N SER A 103 -2.92 3.25 17.14
CA SER A 103 -3.54 4.33 17.92
C SER A 103 -2.68 5.59 17.91
N ASP A 104 -1.38 5.45 18.21
CA ASP A 104 -0.35 6.49 18.05
C ASP A 104 -0.11 6.84 16.56
N PRO A 105 -0.37 8.09 16.12
CA PRO A 105 -0.09 8.56 14.77
C PRO A 105 1.35 8.41 14.32
N ALA A 106 2.34 8.53 15.22
CA ALA A 106 3.77 8.41 14.87
C ALA A 106 4.15 6.98 14.45
N ARG A 107 3.30 6.00 14.75
CA ARG A 107 3.52 4.57 14.47
C ARG A 107 2.68 4.06 13.29
N ARG A 108 1.95 4.95 12.61
CA ARG A 108 1.07 4.59 11.49
C ARG A 108 1.77 4.35 10.17
N ASP A 109 2.97 4.90 10.00
CA ASP A 109 3.80 4.70 8.81
C ASP A 109 5.18 4.17 9.20
N ALA A 110 5.36 2.86 9.02
CA ALA A 110 6.61 2.19 9.35
C ALA A 110 7.82 2.75 8.58
N ARG A 111 7.63 3.43 7.46
CA ARG A 111 8.71 4.00 6.64
C ARG A 111 9.27 5.31 7.20
N THR A 112 8.64 5.84 8.23
CA THR A 112 9.05 7.09 8.89
C THR A 112 9.83 6.85 10.18
N VAL A 113 10.09 5.59 10.53
CA VAL A 113 10.65 5.17 11.80
C VAL A 113 11.90 4.33 11.57
N VAL A 114 12.91 4.52 12.42
CA VAL A 114 14.11 3.66 12.45
C VAL A 114 13.78 2.41 13.26
N TRP A 115 13.59 1.26 12.60
CA TRP A 115 13.12 0.04 13.28
C TRP A 115 14.10 -0.50 14.32
N ALA A 116 15.41 -0.34 14.07
CA ALA A 116 16.45 -0.76 14.98
C ALA A 116 16.36 -0.09 16.36
N ASP A 117 15.81 1.13 16.43
CA ASP A 117 15.67 1.89 17.68
C ASP A 117 14.44 1.43 18.51
N LEU A 118 13.62 0.52 17.96
CA LEU A 118 12.39 0.03 18.57
C LEU A 118 12.49 -1.39 19.12
N VAL A 119 13.67 -2.00 19.07
CA VAL A 119 13.92 -3.35 19.59
C VAL A 119 15.16 -3.35 20.47
N GLU A 120 15.22 -4.30 21.41
CA GLU A 120 16.27 -4.39 22.41
C GLU A 120 16.98 -5.75 22.39
N GLY A 121 18.27 -5.76 22.69
CA GLY A 121 19.06 -6.98 22.83
C GLY A 121 19.04 -7.84 21.56
N GLU A 122 18.68 -9.12 21.71
CA GLU A 122 18.66 -10.11 20.62
C GLU A 122 17.32 -10.16 19.87
N GLN A 123 16.48 -9.14 20.04
CA GLN A 123 15.19 -9.08 19.36
C GLN A 123 15.33 -8.88 17.85
N VAL A 124 14.36 -9.44 17.12
CA VAL A 124 14.29 -9.41 15.65
C VAL A 124 13.05 -8.62 15.21
N VAL A 125 13.17 -7.90 14.11
CA VAL A 125 12.03 -7.24 13.46
C VAL A 125 11.33 -8.23 12.52
N TYR A 126 10.01 -8.36 12.66
CA TYR A 126 9.18 -9.08 11.70
C TYR A 126 8.56 -8.10 10.69
N CYS A 127 8.51 -8.47 9.42
CA CYS A 127 7.91 -7.65 8.37
C CYS A 127 7.13 -8.48 7.34
N ASN A 128 5.80 -8.46 7.43
CA ASN A 128 4.90 -8.96 6.38
C ASN A 128 4.33 -7.78 5.58
N ALA A 129 5.17 -7.16 4.75
CA ALA A 129 4.82 -5.92 4.06
C ALA A 129 3.78 -6.09 2.94
N PRO A 130 3.17 -4.98 2.48
CA PRO A 130 2.47 -4.94 1.20
C PRO A 130 3.27 -5.42 0.01
N TYR A 131 2.76 -6.51 -0.59
CA TYR A 131 3.30 -7.08 -1.82
C TYR A 131 2.99 -6.21 -3.05
N TYR A 132 1.92 -5.40 -2.97
CA TYR A 132 1.49 -4.52 -4.06
C TYR A 132 1.28 -3.08 -3.59
N PRO A 133 1.69 -2.08 -4.39
CA PRO A 133 2.51 -2.22 -5.60
C PRO A 133 3.94 -2.69 -5.29
N ALA A 134 4.65 -3.26 -6.26
CA ALA A 134 6.02 -3.75 -6.07
C ALA A 134 7.00 -2.65 -5.60
N SER A 135 6.73 -1.37 -5.91
CA SER A 135 7.49 -0.23 -5.38
C SER A 135 7.33 -0.06 -3.87
N LEU A 136 6.14 -0.33 -3.33
CA LEU A 136 5.89 -0.29 -1.90
C LEU A 136 6.58 -1.46 -1.20
N LEU A 137 6.49 -2.66 -1.76
CA LEU A 137 7.25 -3.82 -1.28
C LEU A 137 8.74 -3.50 -1.23
N GLY A 138 9.30 -2.94 -2.30
CA GLY A 138 10.71 -2.56 -2.37
C GLY A 138 11.15 -1.59 -1.26
N GLN A 139 10.31 -0.62 -0.88
CA GLN A 139 10.61 0.30 0.23
C GLN A 139 10.69 -0.41 1.58
N PHE A 140 9.80 -1.38 1.83
CA PHE A 140 9.87 -2.18 3.07
C PHE A 140 11.08 -3.10 3.08
N LEU A 141 11.42 -3.72 1.95
CA LEU A 141 12.60 -4.58 1.85
C LEU A 141 13.90 -3.80 2.04
N GLU A 142 13.97 -2.56 1.56
CA GLU A 142 15.08 -1.65 1.85
C GLU A 142 15.22 -1.40 3.36
N LEU A 143 14.11 -1.15 4.07
CA LEU A 143 14.11 -0.99 5.52
C LEU A 143 14.55 -2.26 6.26
N CYS A 144 14.17 -3.45 5.78
CA CYS A 144 14.68 -4.72 6.34
C CYS A 144 16.22 -4.79 6.26
N VAL A 145 16.77 -4.46 5.08
CA VAL A 145 18.22 -4.48 4.84
C VAL A 145 18.92 -3.41 5.68
N ASP A 146 18.38 -2.21 5.76
CA ASP A 146 18.97 -1.13 6.53
C ASP A 146 18.91 -1.38 8.04
N THR A 147 17.86 -2.04 8.52
CA THR A 147 17.75 -2.50 9.92
C THR A 147 18.82 -3.57 10.22
N ALA A 148 18.99 -4.55 9.32
CA ALA A 148 20.04 -5.55 9.41
C ALA A 148 21.44 -4.95 9.46
N ARG A 149 21.73 -3.94 8.61
CA ARG A 149 23.00 -3.19 8.60
C ARG A 149 23.26 -2.36 9.87
N ARG A 150 22.24 -2.12 10.69
CA ARG A 150 22.35 -1.45 11.99
C ARG A 150 22.56 -2.44 13.13
N GLY A 151 22.83 -3.71 12.83
CA GLY A 151 23.04 -4.76 13.82
C GLY A 151 21.77 -5.41 14.36
N VAL A 152 20.60 -5.14 13.77
CA VAL A 152 19.32 -5.73 14.18
C VAL A 152 18.78 -6.67 13.12
N GLY A 153 18.65 -7.96 13.44
CA GLY A 153 18.10 -8.94 12.51
C GLY A 153 16.67 -8.60 12.08
N THR A 154 16.34 -8.88 10.82
CA THR A 154 14.97 -8.75 10.31
C THR A 154 14.52 -10.05 9.66
N THR A 155 13.26 -10.43 9.79
CA THR A 155 12.66 -11.57 9.10
C THR A 155 11.32 -11.19 8.51
N GLY A 156 10.97 -11.73 7.34
CA GLY A 156 9.75 -11.34 6.64
C GLY A 156 9.12 -12.46 5.82
N LEU A 157 7.80 -12.38 5.67
CA LEU A 157 7.04 -13.24 4.77
C LEU A 157 6.94 -12.56 3.40
N ILE A 158 7.65 -13.09 2.41
CA ILE A 158 7.85 -12.43 1.11
C ILE A 158 7.35 -13.35 -0.03
N PRO A 159 6.73 -12.81 -1.09
CA PRO A 159 6.44 -13.57 -2.30
C PRO A 159 7.73 -14.13 -2.92
N ALA A 160 7.82 -15.44 -3.11
CA ALA A 160 8.96 -16.08 -3.75
C ALA A 160 9.04 -15.68 -5.23
N SER A 161 9.93 -14.74 -5.55
CA SER A 161 10.05 -14.17 -6.90
C SER A 161 11.50 -13.96 -7.32
N PRO A 162 12.31 -15.03 -7.40
CA PRO A 162 13.77 -14.96 -7.50
C PRO A 162 14.31 -14.19 -8.71
N CYS A 163 13.53 -14.08 -9.78
CA CYS A 163 13.93 -13.41 -11.01
C CYS A 163 13.52 -11.93 -11.10
N THR A 164 12.87 -11.39 -10.07
CA THR A 164 12.48 -9.97 -10.06
C THR A 164 13.63 -9.09 -9.58
N GLY A 165 13.74 -7.87 -10.13
CA GLY A 165 14.82 -6.95 -9.75
C GLY A 165 14.83 -6.59 -8.26
N TRP A 166 13.67 -6.49 -7.61
CA TRP A 166 13.60 -6.24 -6.17
C TRP A 166 14.05 -7.46 -5.34
N TRP A 167 13.78 -8.68 -5.81
CA TRP A 167 14.27 -9.88 -5.12
C TRP A 167 15.78 -9.97 -5.24
N VAL A 168 16.31 -9.83 -6.46
CA VAL A 168 17.76 -9.87 -6.69
C VAL A 168 18.44 -8.82 -5.81
N ARG A 169 17.99 -7.57 -5.84
CA ARG A 169 18.57 -6.47 -5.06
C ARG A 169 18.48 -6.67 -3.54
N TRP A 170 17.27 -6.91 -3.03
CA TRP A 170 17.00 -6.80 -1.59
C TRP A 170 17.05 -8.13 -0.85
N VAL A 171 17.03 -9.26 -1.57
CA VAL A 171 17.12 -10.60 -0.98
C VAL A 171 18.45 -11.24 -1.33
N ALA A 172 18.74 -11.46 -2.63
CA ALA A 172 19.93 -12.19 -3.06
C ALA A 172 21.22 -11.39 -2.83
N ASP A 173 21.34 -10.19 -3.40
CA ASP A 173 22.52 -9.33 -3.30
C ASP A 173 22.72 -8.79 -1.87
N ALA A 174 21.63 -8.64 -1.12
CA ALA A 174 21.68 -8.31 0.30
C ALA A 174 22.21 -9.48 1.17
N GLY A 175 22.35 -10.69 0.60
CA GLY A 175 22.78 -11.90 1.29
C GLY A 175 21.81 -12.33 2.39
N ALA A 176 20.50 -12.23 2.12
CA ALA A 176 19.48 -12.76 2.99
C ALA A 176 19.45 -14.30 2.93
N GLU A 177 19.09 -14.91 4.05
CA GLU A 177 18.79 -16.33 4.14
C GLU A 177 17.35 -16.57 3.73
N VAL A 178 17.10 -17.55 2.86
CA VAL A 178 15.78 -17.79 2.27
C VAL A 178 15.32 -19.20 2.56
N GLU A 179 14.14 -19.32 3.15
CA GLU A 179 13.40 -20.57 3.27
C GLU A 179 12.13 -20.51 2.41
N PHE A 180 12.10 -21.27 1.31
CA PHE A 180 10.89 -21.41 0.50
C PHE A 180 9.84 -22.24 1.22
N LEU A 181 8.64 -21.68 1.37
CA LEU A 181 7.52 -22.36 2.00
C LEU A 181 6.90 -23.37 1.03
N ARG A 182 6.68 -24.60 1.50
CA ARG A 182 6.05 -25.65 0.70
C ARG A 182 4.57 -25.36 0.49
N GLY A 183 4.10 -25.56 -0.74
CA GLY A 183 2.72 -25.31 -1.12
C GLY A 183 2.41 -23.83 -1.31
N ARG A 184 1.11 -23.50 -1.36
CA ARG A 184 0.63 -22.13 -1.43
C ARG A 184 -0.02 -21.77 -0.11
N LEU A 185 0.26 -20.57 0.38
CA LEU A 185 -0.35 -20.08 1.61
C LEU A 185 -1.83 -19.78 1.40
N SER A 186 -2.63 -20.19 2.38
CA SER A 186 -4.00 -19.72 2.54
C SER A 186 -4.00 -18.69 3.64
N TYR A 187 -4.44 -17.47 3.34
CA TYR A 187 -4.60 -16.42 4.34
C TYR A 187 -5.94 -16.61 5.05
N ASP A 188 -5.96 -16.61 6.38
CA ASP A 188 -7.13 -16.94 7.20
C ASP A 188 -7.67 -15.76 8.04
N GLY A 189 -7.34 -14.52 7.65
CA GLY A 189 -7.83 -13.31 8.32
C GLY A 189 -9.25 -12.86 7.90
N PRO A 190 -9.92 -12.00 8.69
CA PRO A 190 -11.28 -11.48 8.41
C PRO A 190 -11.42 -10.73 7.09
N PHE A 191 -10.31 -10.24 6.53
CA PHE A 191 -10.25 -9.57 5.23
C PHE A 191 -9.68 -10.46 4.12
N SER A 192 -9.30 -11.70 4.44
CA SER A 192 -8.98 -12.70 3.43
C SER A 192 -10.27 -13.10 2.71
N SER A 193 -10.22 -13.14 1.37
CA SER A 193 -11.29 -13.73 0.57
C SER A 193 -11.26 -15.27 0.58
N GLY A 194 -10.60 -15.90 1.57
CA GLY A 194 -10.45 -17.35 1.69
C GLY A 194 -9.62 -17.98 0.56
N GLY A 195 -8.80 -17.18 -0.13
CA GLY A 195 -8.07 -17.59 -1.33
C GLY A 195 -6.66 -18.09 -1.04
N VAL A 196 -6.24 -19.07 -1.84
CA VAL A 196 -4.84 -19.53 -1.91
C VAL A 196 -4.01 -18.48 -2.64
N ALA A 197 -2.82 -18.14 -2.13
CA ALA A 197 -1.90 -17.20 -2.76
C ALA A 197 -1.58 -17.62 -4.20
N PRO A 198 -1.65 -16.71 -5.20
CA PRO A 198 -1.31 -17.05 -6.58
C PRO A 198 0.20 -17.25 -6.81
N PHE A 199 1.02 -16.92 -5.82
CA PHE A 199 2.49 -16.99 -5.85
C PHE A 199 3.04 -17.93 -4.77
N GLY A 200 4.27 -18.39 -4.96
CA GLY A 200 5.02 -19.05 -3.88
C GLY A 200 5.40 -18.03 -2.82
N ALA A 201 5.66 -18.47 -1.60
CA ALA A 201 6.10 -17.60 -0.51
C ALA A 201 7.39 -18.13 0.10
N ALA A 202 8.15 -17.24 0.72
CA ALA A 202 9.35 -17.57 1.46
C ALA A 202 9.38 -16.81 2.79
N LEU A 203 9.96 -17.42 3.81
CA LEU A 203 10.51 -16.67 4.93
C LEU A 203 11.90 -16.21 4.52
N VAL A 204 12.13 -14.91 4.61
CA VAL A 204 13.41 -14.29 4.27
C VAL A 204 13.97 -13.66 5.54
N HIS A 205 15.17 -14.07 5.93
CA HIS A 205 15.87 -13.54 7.08
C HIS A 205 17.10 -12.73 6.64
N TRP A 206 17.15 -11.48 7.08
CA TRP A 206 18.33 -10.62 6.98
C TRP A 206 19.03 -10.65 8.34
N PRO A 207 20.14 -11.39 8.49
CA PRO A 207 20.85 -11.47 9.76
C PRO A 207 21.44 -10.11 10.14
N ALA A 208 21.57 -9.86 11.44
CA ALA A 208 22.27 -8.68 11.96
C ALA A 208 23.69 -8.62 11.40
N ARG A 209 24.07 -7.47 10.86
CA ARG A 209 25.42 -7.18 10.36
C ARG A 209 25.93 -5.94 11.09
N GLY A 210 26.79 -6.18 12.08
CA GLY A 210 27.56 -5.16 12.79
C GLY A 210 29.03 -5.30 12.45
#